data_AF-A0A931MMQ0-F1
#
_entry.id   AF-A0A931MMQ0-F1
#
_cell.length_a   1.000
_cell.length_b   1.000
_cell.length_c   1.000
_cell.angle_alpha   90.00
_cell.angle_beta   90.00
_cell.angle_gamma   90.00
#
_symmetry.space_group_name_H-M   'P 1'
#
loop_
_entity.id
_entity.type
_entity.pdbx_description
1 polymer ?
#
loop_
_entity_poly.entity_id
_entity_poly.type
_entity_poly.pdbx_seq_one_letter_code
_entity_poly.pdbx_strand_id
1 'polypeptide(L)'
;VVMANGVLNMPKLPSLEGIDRFRGKLFHTARWDYDYTGGEPGRPELDKLRDKTVAIVGTGATAIQAVPILAQYARKLYVIQRTPATVDARPNPPTDRAWFESQEQGWQAARQANFHRGAMEAFGPEDEDLVSDFWTEISRNIAAELAEEGWPEIGTEAYYARRAEMDHRVMERFRRRVDALVEDGTIAEALKPYYYFMCKRPLSSDTYYPAFNRDNVELVDVSETRGIQKLSETGFVANGTEYACDCVIFASGFEVTSDLERRWGIERIEGTAGRSLYDHWRDGPLTLHGTMTHGFPNQFYIGYIQGGLNASVTEQFGRQGEHIAWIIAEALRRHAERVEPTKQAMDDYVAHFEATTIDQSDFLNSCPPSYFNNEGAKEHKWGLFRPWGAGWDDFLRFLRTWREAGTLEGLDLRIAQDAQ
;
A
#
# COMPACT_ATOMS: atom_id res chain seq x y z
N VAL A 1 -0.65 2.87 -25.82
CA VAL A 1 -0.89 3.63 -24.57
C VAL A 1 -0.52 2.74 -23.40
N VAL A 2 0.25 3.26 -22.43
CA VAL A 2 0.55 2.54 -21.19
C VAL A 2 -0.04 3.34 -20.02
N MET A 3 -1.03 2.76 -19.35
CA MET A 3 -1.76 3.37 -18.25
C MET A 3 -1.01 3.11 -16.94
N ALA A 4 -0.33 4.13 -16.42
CA ALA A 4 0.50 4.07 -15.22
C ALA A 4 0.03 5.06 -14.13
N ASN A 5 -1.28 5.07 -13.87
CA ASN A 5 -1.95 6.10 -13.05
C ASN A 5 -1.68 5.96 -11.53
N GLY A 6 -1.11 4.83 -11.10
CA GLY A 6 -0.85 4.53 -9.69
C GLY A 6 -2.11 4.17 -8.90
N VAL A 7 -1.92 3.72 -7.66
CA VAL A 7 -3.02 3.32 -6.74
C VAL A 7 -3.23 4.27 -5.56
N LEU A 8 -2.27 5.15 -5.28
CA LEU A 8 -2.31 6.14 -4.21
C LEU A 8 -2.09 7.54 -4.80
N ASN A 9 -2.96 7.94 -5.73
CA ASN A 9 -2.79 9.14 -6.54
C ASN A 9 -3.84 10.23 -6.26
N MET A 10 -5.07 9.85 -5.90
CA MET A 10 -6.17 10.78 -5.59
C MET A 10 -6.32 11.00 -4.09
N PRO A 11 -5.98 12.19 -3.53
CA PRO A 11 -6.13 12.46 -2.10
C PRO A 11 -7.56 12.28 -1.62
N LYS A 12 -7.73 11.54 -0.52
CA LYS A 12 -9.05 11.31 0.09
C LYS A 12 -9.35 12.46 1.03
N LEU A 13 -10.25 13.35 0.64
CA LEU A 13 -10.73 14.44 1.50
C LEU A 13 -12.01 14.01 2.22
N PRO A 14 -12.14 14.26 3.53
CA PRO A 14 -13.38 13.97 4.24
C PRO A 14 -14.48 14.96 3.81
N SER A 15 -15.69 14.46 3.59
CA SER A 15 -16.87 15.31 3.42
C SER A 15 -17.35 15.77 4.80
N LEU A 16 -16.92 16.96 5.22
CA LEU A 16 -17.22 17.52 6.54
C LEU A 16 -18.21 18.67 6.46
N GLU A 17 -19.21 18.67 7.33
CA GLU A 17 -20.06 19.84 7.53
C GLU A 17 -19.20 21.04 7.97
N GLY A 18 -19.43 22.21 7.35
CA GLY A 18 -18.75 23.45 7.71
C GLY A 18 -17.34 23.63 7.17
N ILE A 19 -16.85 22.72 6.32
CA ILE A 19 -15.52 22.83 5.69
C ILE A 19 -15.34 24.12 4.87
N ASP A 20 -16.41 24.63 4.29
CA ASP A 20 -16.48 25.88 3.53
C ASP A 20 -16.48 27.14 4.40
N ARG A 21 -16.75 27.00 5.70
CA ARG A 21 -16.86 28.10 6.67
C ARG A 21 -15.65 28.20 7.61
N PHE A 22 -14.79 27.18 7.65
CA PHE A 22 -13.57 27.22 8.45
C PHE A 22 -12.64 28.35 7.97
N ARG A 23 -12.29 29.27 8.87
CA ARG A 23 -11.49 30.46 8.54
C ARG A 23 -9.98 30.21 8.58
N GLY A 24 -9.55 29.10 9.18
CA GLY A 24 -8.15 28.70 9.22
C GLY A 24 -7.68 28.04 7.92
N LYS A 25 -6.46 27.50 7.94
CA LYS A 25 -5.86 26.85 6.78
C LYS A 25 -6.26 25.37 6.69
N LEU A 26 -6.68 24.93 5.50
CA LEU A 26 -6.91 23.53 5.17
C LEU A 26 -5.97 23.09 4.05
N PHE A 27 -5.30 21.94 4.21
CA PHE A 27 -4.62 21.28 3.09
C PHE A 27 -4.43 19.79 3.35
N HIS A 28 -4.23 19.03 2.29
CA HIS A 28 -3.89 17.61 2.36
C HIS A 28 -2.37 17.43 2.30
N THR A 29 -1.83 16.44 3.00
CA THR A 29 -0.38 16.19 3.05
C THR A 29 0.25 15.92 1.68
N ALA A 30 -0.50 15.32 0.76
CA ALA A 30 -0.11 15.12 -0.64
C ALA A 30 -0.01 16.42 -1.48
N ARG A 31 -0.43 17.57 -0.92
CA ARG A 31 -0.34 18.93 -1.48
C ARG A 31 0.10 19.88 -0.37
N TRP A 32 1.25 19.57 0.23
CA TRP A 32 1.79 20.30 1.38
C TRP A 32 2.01 21.79 1.05
N ASP A 33 1.60 22.67 1.96
CA ASP A 33 1.71 24.13 1.79
C ASP A 33 2.89 24.67 2.61
N TYR A 34 4.06 24.76 1.96
CA TYR A 34 5.27 25.33 2.56
C TYR A 34 5.20 26.86 2.74
N ASP A 35 4.38 27.56 1.95
CA ASP A 35 4.18 29.00 2.13
C ASP A 35 3.50 29.30 3.48
N TYR A 36 2.57 28.42 3.88
CA TYR A 36 1.91 28.49 5.18
C TYR A 36 2.79 27.93 6.31
N THR A 37 3.42 26.77 6.10
CA THR A 37 4.11 26.03 7.19
C THR A 37 5.55 26.45 7.44
N GLY A 38 6.24 27.05 6.45
CA GLY A 38 7.69 27.21 6.46
C GLY A 38 8.42 25.94 6.02
N GLY A 39 9.73 26.03 5.80
CA GLY A 39 10.56 24.93 5.29
C GLY A 39 10.44 24.68 3.78
N GLU A 40 11.09 23.60 3.31
CA GLU A 40 11.09 23.16 1.91
C GLU A 40 11.35 21.63 1.80
N PRO A 41 11.14 20.98 0.64
CA PRO A 41 11.49 19.57 0.47
C PRO A 41 12.95 19.27 0.87
N GLY A 42 13.13 18.34 1.81
CA GLY A 42 14.45 18.00 2.37
C GLY A 42 14.93 18.89 3.53
N ARG A 43 14.19 19.96 3.86
CA ARG A 43 14.47 20.89 4.97
C ARG A 43 13.20 21.18 5.78
N PRO A 44 12.88 20.34 6.78
CA PRO A 44 11.59 20.36 7.47
C PRO A 44 11.52 21.39 8.62
N GLU A 45 12.13 22.57 8.47
CA GLU A 45 12.05 23.65 9.44
C GLU A 45 10.73 24.44 9.30
N LEU A 46 9.65 23.92 9.91
CA LEU A 46 8.30 24.49 9.83
C LEU A 46 8.12 25.73 10.74
N ASP A 47 9.03 26.70 10.64
CA ASP A 47 9.17 27.86 11.53
C ASP A 47 7.94 28.77 11.61
N LYS A 48 7.12 28.84 10.55
CA LYS A 48 5.86 29.60 10.52
C LYS A 48 4.73 28.98 11.35
N LEU A 49 4.93 27.78 11.91
CA LEU A 49 3.97 27.12 12.80
C LEU A 49 4.18 27.45 14.29
N ARG A 50 5.24 28.18 14.66
CA ARG A 50 5.63 28.45 16.06
C ARG A 50 4.57 29.13 16.92
N ASP A 51 3.69 29.92 16.30
CA ASP A 51 2.57 30.58 16.96
C ASP A 51 1.22 29.92 16.67
N LYS A 52 1.19 28.80 15.92
CA LYS A 52 -0.03 28.16 15.41
C LYS A 52 -0.46 26.94 16.21
N THR A 53 -1.77 26.82 16.39
CA THR A 53 -2.42 25.58 16.80
C THR A 53 -2.79 24.77 15.56
N VAL A 54 -2.23 23.58 15.41
CA VAL A 54 -2.37 22.72 14.22
C VAL A 54 -3.11 21.45 14.61
N ALA A 55 -4.03 20.99 13.77
CA ALA A 55 -4.66 19.69 13.87
C ALA A 55 -4.23 18.83 12.67
N ILE A 56 -3.86 17.57 12.91
CA ILE A 56 -3.60 16.59 11.85
C ILE A 56 -4.61 15.45 11.95
N VAL A 57 -5.33 15.20 10.85
CA VAL A 57 -6.38 14.17 10.76
C VAL A 57 -5.81 12.91 10.11
N GLY A 58 -5.76 11.82 10.87
CA GLY A 58 -5.26 10.52 10.44
C GLY A 58 -3.91 10.16 11.04
N THR A 59 -3.69 8.86 11.20
CA THR A 59 -2.51 8.26 11.87
C THR A 59 -1.86 7.17 11.01
N GLY A 60 -2.05 7.23 9.69
CA GLY A 60 -1.35 6.37 8.73
C GLY A 60 0.10 6.79 8.50
N ALA A 61 0.79 6.11 7.57
CA ALA A 61 2.22 6.32 7.26
C ALA A 61 2.65 7.79 7.18
N THR A 62 1.86 8.63 6.50
CA THR A 62 2.16 10.06 6.35
C THR A 62 2.15 10.80 7.68
N ALA A 63 1.19 10.53 8.56
CA ALA A 63 1.11 11.16 9.87
C ALA A 63 2.23 10.65 10.80
N ILE A 64 2.58 9.36 10.75
CA ILE A 64 3.71 8.81 11.52
C ILE A 64 5.02 9.55 11.22
N GLN A 65 5.20 10.02 9.98
CA GLN A 65 6.35 10.82 9.56
C GLN A 65 6.19 12.32 9.87
N ALA A 66 4.98 12.88 9.71
CA ALA A 66 4.74 14.32 9.87
C ALA A 66 4.61 14.76 11.33
N VAL A 67 3.96 13.96 12.19
CA VAL A 67 3.68 14.30 13.60
C VAL A 67 4.94 14.67 14.38
N PRO A 68 6.06 13.92 14.31
CA PRO A 68 7.27 14.28 15.04
C PRO A 68 7.82 15.67 14.65
N ILE A 69 7.72 16.04 13.38
CA ILE A 69 8.17 17.34 12.88
C ILE A 69 7.19 18.43 13.30
N LEU A 70 5.88 18.23 13.10
CA LEU A 70 4.85 19.17 13.53
C LEU A 70 4.92 19.46 15.03
N ALA A 71 5.18 18.44 15.85
CA ALA A 71 5.29 18.57 17.30
C ALA A 71 6.48 19.44 17.74
N GLN A 72 7.56 19.51 16.94
CA GLN A 72 8.71 20.36 17.22
C GLN A 72 8.44 21.84 16.98
N TYR A 73 7.58 22.16 16.01
CA TYR A 73 7.39 23.53 15.52
C TYR A 73 6.05 24.16 15.92
N ALA A 74 4.96 23.40 15.99
CA ALA A 74 3.64 23.97 16.30
C ALA A 74 3.53 24.43 17.77
N ARG A 75 2.85 25.56 18.02
CA ARG A 75 2.52 25.99 19.40
C ARG A 75 1.71 24.93 20.14
N LYS A 76 0.75 24.31 19.44
CA LYS A 76 -0.07 23.18 19.91
C LYS A 76 -0.36 22.28 18.72
N LEU A 77 -0.29 20.97 18.92
CA LEU A 77 -0.62 19.95 17.93
C LEU A 77 -1.72 19.02 18.46
N TYR A 78 -2.85 18.98 17.76
CA TYR A 78 -3.86 17.94 17.92
C TYR A 78 -3.61 16.82 16.91
N VAL A 79 -3.41 15.60 17.39
CA VAL A 79 -3.32 14.40 16.55
C VAL A 79 -4.64 13.67 16.63
N ILE A 80 -5.40 13.67 15.55
CA ILE A 80 -6.75 13.11 15.53
C ILE A 80 -6.67 11.69 14.99
N GLN A 81 -6.96 10.72 15.85
CA GLN A 81 -6.79 9.30 15.58
C GLN A 81 -8.13 8.58 15.58
N ARG A 82 -8.41 7.81 14.53
CA ARG A 82 -9.54 6.85 14.53
C ARG A 82 -9.12 5.43 14.86
N THR A 83 -7.96 5.02 14.34
CA THR A 83 -7.41 3.68 14.56
C THR A 83 -5.90 3.83 14.67
N PRO A 84 -5.26 3.37 15.76
CA PRO A 84 -3.81 3.42 15.88
C PRO A 84 -3.13 2.55 14.84
N ALA A 85 -1.90 2.92 14.47
CA ALA A 85 -1.08 2.17 13.54
C ALA A 85 -0.11 1.24 14.27
N THR A 86 0.27 0.12 13.64
CA THR A 86 1.42 -0.69 14.07
C THR A 86 2.71 0.02 13.67
N VAL A 87 3.47 0.54 14.64
CA VAL A 87 4.71 1.30 14.43
C VAL A 87 5.88 0.67 15.18
N ASP A 88 6.91 0.19 14.46
CA ASP A 88 8.14 -0.33 15.05
C ASP A 88 9.30 0.68 15.04
N ALA A 89 10.47 0.26 15.50
CA ALA A 89 11.70 1.02 15.38
C ALA A 89 12.12 1.26 13.93
N ARG A 90 12.76 2.42 13.68
CA ARG A 90 13.33 2.77 12.37
C ARG A 90 14.70 3.42 12.53
N PRO A 91 15.73 2.67 12.94
CA PRO A 91 17.04 3.24 13.31
C PRO A 91 17.72 3.98 12.15
N ASN A 92 17.39 3.62 10.91
CA ASN A 92 17.80 4.29 9.68
C ASN A 92 19.27 4.76 9.65
N PRO A 93 20.23 3.86 9.95
CA PRO A 93 21.64 4.23 9.97
C PRO A 93 22.13 4.63 8.56
N PRO A 94 23.18 5.45 8.45
CA PRO A 94 23.88 5.65 7.20
C PRO A 94 24.30 4.30 6.60
N THR A 95 24.21 4.18 5.28
CA THR A 95 24.66 2.97 4.58
C THR A 95 26.15 2.74 4.82
N ASP A 96 26.52 1.55 5.28
CA ASP A 96 27.92 1.14 5.34
C ASP A 96 28.47 1.03 3.91
N ARG A 97 29.44 1.90 3.61
CA ARG A 97 30.05 1.98 2.29
C ARG A 97 30.87 0.73 1.96
N ALA A 98 31.57 0.16 2.95
CA ALA A 98 32.40 -1.02 2.73
C ALA A 98 31.53 -2.24 2.40
N TRP A 99 30.44 -2.43 3.15
CA TRP A 99 29.43 -3.44 2.81
C TRP A 99 28.86 -3.20 1.41
N PHE A 100 28.44 -1.98 1.08
CA PHE A 100 27.84 -1.69 -0.24
C PHE A 100 28.80 -1.99 -1.40
N GLU A 101 30.08 -1.62 -1.26
CA GLU A 101 31.10 -1.85 -2.29
C GLU A 101 31.54 -3.32 -2.39
N SER A 102 31.33 -4.13 -1.35
CA SER A 102 31.65 -5.56 -1.37
C SER A 102 30.61 -6.44 -2.06
N GLN A 103 29.47 -5.88 -2.48
CA GLN A 103 28.37 -6.67 -3.00
C GLN A 103 28.61 -7.14 -4.45
N GLU A 104 28.29 -8.41 -4.73
CA GLU A 104 28.46 -9.03 -6.04
C GLU A 104 27.31 -8.69 -7.02
N GLN A 105 27.55 -8.84 -8.32
CA GLN A 105 26.49 -8.64 -9.32
C GLN A 105 25.26 -9.50 -9.00
N GLY A 106 24.08 -8.87 -8.97
CA GLY A 106 22.82 -9.53 -8.66
C GLY A 106 22.39 -9.49 -7.19
N TRP A 107 23.25 -9.00 -6.28
CA TRP A 107 22.95 -8.90 -4.84
C TRP A 107 21.62 -8.21 -4.54
N GLN A 108 21.31 -7.13 -5.26
CA GLN A 108 20.11 -6.33 -5.01
C GLN A 108 18.85 -7.11 -5.34
N ALA A 109 18.84 -7.84 -6.46
CA ALA A 109 17.72 -8.68 -6.87
C ALA A 109 17.51 -9.83 -5.88
N ALA A 110 18.59 -10.47 -5.43
CA ALA A 110 18.53 -11.51 -4.40
C ALA A 110 17.97 -10.96 -3.07
N ARG A 111 18.42 -9.77 -2.65
CA ARG A 111 17.95 -9.11 -1.42
C ARG A 111 16.48 -8.67 -1.53
N GLN A 112 16.03 -8.21 -2.70
CA GLN A 112 14.62 -7.88 -2.94
C GLN A 112 13.71 -9.12 -2.90
N ALA A 113 14.14 -10.22 -3.52
CA ALA A 113 13.41 -11.49 -3.48
C ALA A 113 13.33 -12.04 -2.04
N ASN A 114 14.44 -12.00 -1.31
CA ASN A 114 14.48 -12.37 0.10
C ASN A 114 13.55 -11.51 0.97
N PHE A 115 13.59 -10.18 0.81
CA PHE A 115 12.68 -9.27 1.50
C PHE A 115 11.22 -9.61 1.21
N HIS A 116 10.88 -9.87 -0.05
CA HIS A 116 9.52 -10.22 -0.44
C HIS A 116 9.05 -11.51 0.24
N ARG A 117 9.87 -12.57 0.22
CA ARG A 117 9.58 -13.84 0.91
C ARG A 117 9.33 -13.62 2.39
N GLY A 118 10.22 -12.88 3.07
CA GLY A 118 10.07 -12.60 4.49
C GLY A 118 8.84 -11.74 4.83
N ALA A 119 8.53 -10.73 4.00
CA ALA A 119 7.49 -9.74 4.30
C ALA A 119 6.07 -10.17 3.90
N MET A 120 5.93 -10.96 2.83
CA MET A 120 4.62 -11.27 2.22
C MET A 120 4.35 -12.76 2.06
N GLU A 121 5.38 -13.61 2.12
CA GLU A 121 5.26 -15.06 1.97
C GLU A 121 5.88 -15.76 3.20
N ALA A 122 6.74 -16.77 2.99
CA ALA A 122 7.44 -17.52 4.03
C ALA A 122 8.91 -17.73 3.67
N PHE A 123 9.76 -17.88 4.69
CA PHE A 123 11.13 -18.36 4.50
C PHE A 123 11.18 -19.89 4.50
N GLY A 124 12.05 -20.46 3.66
CA GLY A 124 12.38 -21.89 3.64
C GLY A 124 13.67 -22.23 4.41
N PRO A 125 14.08 -23.52 4.42
CA PRO A 125 15.23 -24.00 5.19
C PRO A 125 16.58 -23.34 4.88
N GLU A 126 16.75 -22.86 3.66
CA GLU A 126 18.00 -22.24 3.19
C GLU A 126 17.92 -20.70 3.16
N ASP A 127 16.76 -20.12 3.49
CA ASP A 127 16.61 -18.66 3.50
C ASP A 127 17.23 -18.07 4.77
N GLU A 128 18.15 -17.13 4.57
CA GLU A 128 18.60 -16.19 5.61
C GLU A 128 17.75 -14.91 5.55
N ASP A 129 17.38 -14.30 6.68
CA ASP A 129 16.72 -12.99 6.68
C ASP A 129 17.74 -11.85 6.47
N LEU A 130 17.94 -11.46 5.21
CA LEU A 130 18.93 -10.45 4.85
C LEU A 130 18.55 -9.04 5.31
N VAL A 131 17.26 -8.77 5.54
CA VAL A 131 16.74 -7.45 5.92
C VAL A 131 16.64 -7.31 7.43
N SER A 132 16.23 -8.36 8.12
CA SER A 132 16.24 -8.46 9.59
C SER A 132 15.54 -7.28 10.29
N ASP A 133 14.42 -6.82 9.73
CA ASP A 133 13.61 -5.77 10.34
C ASP A 133 12.22 -6.29 10.76
N PHE A 134 11.32 -5.36 11.07
CA PHE A 134 9.97 -5.66 11.54
C PHE A 134 9.07 -6.23 10.44
N TRP A 135 9.36 -6.00 9.15
CA TRP A 135 8.58 -6.59 8.06
C TRP A 135 8.72 -8.10 8.00
N THR A 136 9.92 -8.59 8.29
CA THR A 136 10.28 -10.00 8.15
C THR A 136 10.16 -10.77 9.46
N GLU A 137 9.86 -10.10 10.58
CA GLU A 137 9.92 -10.68 11.93
C GLU A 137 9.03 -11.92 12.11
N ILE A 138 7.77 -11.87 11.66
CA ILE A 138 6.86 -13.02 11.81
C ILE A 138 7.43 -14.23 11.08
N SER A 139 7.82 -14.06 9.82
CA SER A 139 8.34 -15.16 9.00
C SER A 139 9.71 -15.63 9.47
N ARG A 140 10.59 -14.73 9.94
CA ARG A 140 11.88 -15.05 10.56
C ARG A 140 11.70 -15.89 11.83
N ASN A 141 10.77 -15.50 12.70
CA ASN A 141 10.56 -16.21 13.96
C ASN A 141 9.92 -17.60 13.72
N ILE A 142 8.97 -17.71 12.78
CA ILE A 142 8.42 -19.02 12.38
C ILE A 142 9.51 -19.92 11.79
N ALA A 143 10.37 -19.39 10.92
CA ALA A 143 11.47 -20.14 10.34
C ALA A 143 12.45 -20.66 11.41
N ALA A 144 12.72 -19.86 12.44
CA ALA A 144 13.54 -20.29 13.58
C ALA A 144 12.89 -21.46 14.35
N GLU A 145 11.59 -21.38 14.66
CA GLU A 145 10.87 -22.49 15.32
C GLU A 145 10.87 -23.76 14.47
N LEU A 146 10.62 -23.64 13.16
CA LEU A 146 10.65 -24.78 12.24
C LEU A 146 12.05 -25.38 12.15
N ALA A 147 13.11 -24.57 12.17
CA ALA A 147 14.49 -25.05 12.16
C ALA A 147 14.84 -25.84 13.43
N GLU A 148 14.37 -25.41 14.61
CA GLU A 148 14.53 -26.15 15.86
C GLU A 148 13.79 -27.51 15.83
N GLU A 149 12.67 -27.58 15.12
CA GLU A 149 11.89 -28.80 14.91
C GLU A 149 12.43 -29.68 13.76
N GLY A 150 13.47 -29.25 13.05
CA GLY A 150 14.05 -29.98 11.92
C GLY A 150 13.26 -29.88 10.61
N TRP A 151 12.55 -28.77 10.40
CA TRP A 151 11.70 -28.47 9.23
C TRP A 151 10.67 -29.56 8.93
N PRO A 152 9.74 -29.83 9.87
CA PRO A 152 8.70 -30.83 9.66
C PRO A 152 7.81 -30.44 8.48
N GLU A 153 7.32 -31.44 7.75
CA GLU A 153 6.29 -31.24 6.75
C GLU A 153 4.98 -30.87 7.46
N ILE A 154 4.53 -29.63 7.26
CA ILE A 154 3.30 -29.09 7.85
C ILE A 154 2.33 -28.67 6.74
N GLY A 155 1.06 -29.02 6.91
CA GLY A 155 0.00 -28.59 6.00
C GLY A 155 -0.30 -27.10 6.15
N THR A 156 -0.98 -26.53 5.14
CA THR A 156 -1.34 -25.11 5.07
C THR A 156 -2.11 -24.62 6.31
N GLU A 157 -3.07 -25.40 6.79
CA GLU A 157 -3.87 -25.05 7.98
C GLU A 157 -3.01 -24.93 9.25
N ALA A 158 -2.13 -25.91 9.48
CA ALA A 158 -1.22 -25.89 10.62
C ALA A 158 -0.21 -24.74 10.54
N TYR A 159 0.29 -24.43 9.33
CA TYR A 159 1.15 -23.26 9.11
C TYR A 159 0.43 -21.95 9.45
N TYR A 160 -0.80 -21.76 9.00
CA TYR A 160 -1.57 -20.54 9.29
C TYR A 160 -1.95 -20.42 10.78
N ALA A 161 -2.24 -21.54 11.46
CA ALA A 161 -2.46 -21.54 12.91
C ALA A 161 -1.20 -21.08 13.66
N ARG A 162 -0.02 -21.62 13.30
CA ARG A 162 1.27 -21.17 13.85
C ARG A 162 1.52 -19.69 13.55
N ARG A 163 1.22 -19.25 12.32
CA ARG A 163 1.37 -17.85 11.93
C ARG A 163 0.49 -16.92 12.77
N ALA A 164 -0.75 -17.31 13.05
CA ALA A 164 -1.65 -16.53 13.90
C ALA A 164 -1.13 -16.40 15.34
N GLU A 165 -0.54 -17.47 15.90
CA GLU A 165 0.11 -17.41 17.20
C GLU A 165 1.34 -16.50 17.20
N MET A 166 2.19 -16.60 16.17
CA MET A 166 3.35 -15.73 16.03
C MET A 166 2.94 -14.26 15.86
N ASP A 167 1.91 -13.98 15.05
CA ASP A 167 1.36 -12.63 14.90
C ASP A 167 0.91 -12.07 16.26
N HIS A 168 0.19 -12.86 17.06
CA HIS A 168 -0.20 -12.44 18.41
C HIS A 168 1.01 -12.08 19.28
N ARG A 169 2.06 -12.91 19.31
CA ARG A 169 3.28 -12.66 20.09
C ARG A 169 3.99 -11.37 19.64
N VAL A 170 4.09 -11.16 18.32
CA VAL A 170 4.68 -9.96 17.72
C VAL A 170 3.83 -8.73 18.04
N MET A 171 2.51 -8.79 17.86
CA MET A 171 1.60 -7.67 18.17
C MET A 171 1.62 -7.30 19.67
N GLU A 172 1.78 -8.26 20.58
CA GLU A 172 2.02 -7.98 22.00
C GLU A 172 3.36 -7.26 22.24
N ARG A 173 4.42 -7.59 21.50
CA ARG A 173 5.70 -6.84 21.53
C ARG A 173 5.49 -5.40 21.07
N PHE A 174 4.72 -5.17 20.01
CA PHE A 174 4.37 -3.83 19.55
C PHE A 174 3.64 -3.01 20.61
N ARG A 175 2.67 -3.61 21.33
CA ARG A 175 1.95 -2.92 22.42
C ARG A 175 2.88 -2.57 23.59
N ARG A 176 3.77 -3.49 23.99
CA ARG A 176 4.80 -3.21 25.00
C ARG A 176 5.75 -2.09 24.57
N ARG A 177 6.06 -1.96 23.28
CA ARG A 177 6.85 -0.83 22.76
C ARG A 177 6.13 0.50 22.96
N VAL A 178 4.81 0.56 22.80
CA VAL A 178 4.03 1.76 23.09
C VAL A 178 4.14 2.12 24.58
N ASP A 179 3.90 1.15 25.47
CA ASP A 179 4.02 1.35 26.93
C ASP A 179 5.42 1.81 27.35
N ALA A 180 6.47 1.36 26.65
CA ALA A 180 7.84 1.74 26.94
C ALA A 180 8.22 3.15 26.46
N LEU A 181 7.49 3.72 25.50
CA LEU A 181 7.84 4.99 24.84
C LEU A 181 6.87 6.14 25.12
N VAL A 182 5.69 5.86 25.66
CA VAL A 182 4.66 6.86 25.99
C VAL A 182 4.43 6.86 27.50
N GLU A 183 4.67 8.01 28.14
CA GLU A 183 4.66 8.13 29.60
C GLU A 183 3.25 8.14 30.20
N ASP A 184 2.30 8.76 29.51
CA ASP A 184 0.89 8.77 29.92
C ASP A 184 0.23 7.43 29.53
N GLY A 185 -0.16 6.64 30.53
CA GLY A 185 -0.76 5.32 30.32
C GLY A 185 -2.11 5.34 29.57
N THR A 186 -2.85 6.45 29.63
CA THR A 186 -4.12 6.62 28.88
C THR A 186 -3.83 6.88 27.41
N ILE A 187 -2.85 7.74 27.11
CA ILE A 187 -2.40 7.98 25.73
C ILE A 187 -1.74 6.71 25.16
N ALA A 188 -0.92 6.02 25.96
CA ALA A 188 -0.28 4.76 25.57
C ALA A 188 -1.33 3.72 25.18
N GLU A 189 -2.38 3.54 25.98
CA GLU A 189 -3.46 2.60 25.69
C GLU A 189 -4.19 2.97 24.39
N ALA A 190 -4.51 4.24 24.17
CA ALA A 190 -5.15 4.71 22.94
C ALA A 190 -4.27 4.52 21.68
N LEU A 191 -2.94 4.45 21.83
CA LEU A 191 -2.00 4.24 20.73
C LEU A 191 -1.75 2.76 20.39
N LYS A 192 -2.29 1.81 21.17
CA LYS A 192 -2.06 0.37 20.94
C LYS A 192 -2.91 -0.18 19.80
N PRO A 193 -2.30 -0.85 18.80
CA PRO A 193 -3.03 -1.52 17.73
C PRO A 193 -3.63 -2.87 18.19
N TYR A 194 -4.94 -3.01 18.07
CA TYR A 194 -5.70 -4.23 18.38
C TYR A 194 -6.26 -4.89 17.12
N TYR A 195 -5.36 -5.38 16.26
CA TYR A 195 -5.66 -6.11 15.02
C TYR A 195 -4.43 -6.93 14.58
N TYR A 196 -4.58 -7.87 13.64
CA TYR A 196 -3.45 -8.64 13.09
C TYR A 196 -2.45 -7.77 12.34
N PHE A 197 -1.16 -8.12 12.37
CA PHE A 197 -0.06 -7.32 11.81
C PHE A 197 -0.33 -6.80 10.39
N MET A 198 -0.91 -7.64 9.51
CA MET A 198 -1.19 -7.30 8.10
C MET A 198 -2.60 -6.75 7.82
N CYS A 199 -3.41 -6.44 8.85
CA CYS A 199 -4.71 -5.78 8.65
C CYS A 199 -4.58 -4.34 8.10
N LYS A 200 -3.42 -3.72 8.34
CA LYS A 200 -3.02 -2.42 7.81
C LYS A 200 -1.54 -2.51 7.44
N ARG A 201 -1.05 -1.60 6.60
CA ARG A 201 0.36 -1.52 6.26
C ARG A 201 1.20 -1.29 7.55
N PRO A 202 2.13 -2.20 7.90
CA PRO A 202 3.08 -1.99 8.99
C PRO A 202 3.93 -0.74 8.78
N LEU A 203 4.20 0.01 9.85
CA LEU A 203 4.92 1.28 9.83
C LEU A 203 6.10 1.24 10.79
N SER A 204 6.96 2.26 10.72
CA SER A 204 8.14 2.35 11.58
C SER A 204 8.52 3.81 11.83
N SER A 205 8.85 4.15 13.06
CA SER A 205 9.34 5.45 13.50
C SER A 205 9.91 5.35 14.92
N ASP A 206 11.07 5.98 15.14
CA ASP A 206 11.65 6.12 16.47
C ASP A 206 11.18 7.39 17.19
N THR A 207 10.51 8.31 16.49
CA THR A 207 10.14 9.62 17.02
C THR A 207 8.64 9.85 17.09
N TYR A 208 7.81 8.95 16.56
CA TYR A 208 6.35 9.07 16.62
C TYR A 208 5.79 8.94 18.04
N TYR A 209 6.03 7.82 18.71
CA TYR A 209 5.55 7.64 20.09
C TYR A 209 6.12 8.67 21.07
N PRO A 210 7.45 8.97 21.06
CA PRO A 210 7.99 10.02 21.93
C PRO A 210 7.41 11.42 21.69
N ALA A 211 6.82 11.69 20.52
CA ALA A 211 6.19 12.98 20.26
C ALA A 211 4.99 13.24 21.19
N PHE A 212 4.32 12.18 21.68
CA PHE A 212 3.18 12.31 22.58
C PHE A 212 3.55 12.63 24.04
N ASN A 213 4.83 12.55 24.40
CA ASN A 213 5.31 12.99 25.73
C ASN A 213 5.58 14.50 25.78
N ARG A 214 5.32 15.24 24.70
CA ARG A 214 5.52 16.68 24.65
C ARG A 214 4.26 17.39 25.13
N ASP A 215 4.41 18.39 26.00
CA ASP A 215 3.30 19.19 26.55
C ASP A 215 2.41 19.85 25.48
N ASN A 216 2.98 20.12 24.30
CA ASN A 216 2.26 20.76 23.20
C ASN A 216 1.52 19.77 22.29
N VAL A 217 1.53 18.47 22.55
CA VAL A 217 0.86 17.46 21.75
C VAL A 217 -0.33 16.88 22.51
N GLU A 218 -1.45 16.71 21.81
CA GLU A 218 -2.66 16.12 22.37
C GLU A 218 -3.23 15.10 21.39
N LEU A 219 -3.40 13.86 21.85
CA LEU A 219 -4.10 12.82 21.10
C LEU A 219 -5.60 12.99 21.28
N VAL A 220 -6.32 13.14 20.17
CA VAL A 220 -7.79 13.18 20.14
C VAL A 220 -8.26 11.87 19.51
N ASP A 221 -8.65 10.91 20.35
CA ASP A 221 -9.23 9.65 19.90
C ASP A 221 -10.68 9.86 19.44
N VAL A 222 -10.95 9.56 18.17
CA VAL A 222 -12.26 9.64 17.52
C VAL A 222 -12.71 8.27 17.01
N SER A 223 -12.25 7.19 17.64
CA SER A 223 -12.67 5.81 17.37
C SER A 223 -14.19 5.64 17.45
N GLU A 224 -14.81 6.10 18.54
CA GLU A 224 -16.26 6.03 18.79
C GLU A 224 -17.09 6.84 17.78
N THR A 225 -16.67 8.08 17.49
CA THR A 225 -17.34 8.97 16.53
C THR A 225 -16.96 8.67 15.07
N ARG A 226 -16.00 7.76 14.85
CA ARG A 226 -15.45 7.36 13.56
C ARG A 226 -14.84 8.50 12.73
N GLY A 227 -14.41 9.58 13.38
CA GLY A 227 -13.83 10.76 12.76
C GLY A 227 -14.29 12.06 13.42
N ILE A 228 -13.74 13.19 12.97
CA ILE A 228 -14.29 14.52 13.33
C ILE A 228 -15.69 14.68 12.75
N GLN A 229 -16.57 15.35 13.51
CA GLN A 229 -17.99 15.46 13.20
C GLN A 229 -18.28 16.63 12.26
N LYS A 230 -17.62 17.78 12.49
CA LYS A 230 -17.74 18.98 11.67
C LYS A 230 -16.58 19.94 11.90
N LEU A 231 -16.46 20.93 11.03
CA LEU A 231 -15.64 22.11 11.24
C LEU A 231 -16.54 23.29 11.67
N SER A 232 -16.08 24.07 12.63
CA SER A 232 -16.66 25.38 12.96
C SER A 232 -15.91 26.47 12.19
N GLU A 233 -16.24 27.74 12.40
CA GLU A 233 -15.47 28.83 11.80
C GLU A 233 -14.03 28.92 12.35
N THR A 234 -13.79 28.37 13.54
CA THR A 234 -12.55 28.56 14.31
C THR A 234 -11.86 27.27 14.72
N GLY A 235 -12.39 26.10 14.36
CA GLY A 235 -11.89 24.83 14.86
C GLY A 235 -12.56 23.59 14.26
N PHE A 236 -12.38 22.47 14.95
CA PHE A 236 -13.04 21.19 14.65
C PHE A 236 -13.83 20.70 15.85
N VAL A 237 -14.88 19.92 15.60
CA VAL A 237 -15.67 19.26 16.64
C VAL A 237 -15.37 17.77 16.63
N ALA A 238 -14.92 17.25 17.77
CA ALA A 238 -14.64 15.84 18.02
C ALA A 238 -15.24 15.43 19.36
N ASN A 239 -15.90 14.28 19.41
CA ASN A 239 -16.54 13.75 20.61
C ASN A 239 -17.51 14.76 21.30
N GLY A 240 -18.14 15.64 20.52
CA GLY A 240 -19.02 16.68 21.04
C GLY A 240 -18.32 17.92 21.62
N THR A 241 -16.99 17.94 21.63
CA THR A 241 -16.17 19.06 22.09
C THR A 241 -15.60 19.83 20.90
N GLU A 242 -15.59 21.16 20.99
CA GLU A 242 -14.95 22.02 19.99
C GLU A 242 -13.50 22.32 20.37
N TYR A 243 -12.60 22.15 19.40
CA TYR A 243 -11.17 22.39 19.51
C TYR A 243 -10.76 23.51 18.55
N ALA A 244 -10.35 24.65 19.10
CA ALA A 244 -9.88 25.77 18.28
C ALA A 244 -8.54 25.43 17.61
N CYS A 245 -8.41 25.73 16.31
CA CYS A 245 -7.15 25.55 15.58
C CYS A 245 -7.01 26.54 14.43
N ASP A 246 -5.77 26.89 14.11
CA ASP A 246 -5.44 27.78 13.00
C ASP A 246 -5.33 27.00 11.68
N CYS A 247 -5.06 25.69 11.75
CA CYS A 247 -4.86 24.84 10.60
C CYS A 247 -5.32 23.40 10.85
N VAL A 248 -5.95 22.80 9.84
CA VAL A 248 -6.22 21.35 9.76
C VAL A 248 -5.47 20.76 8.57
N ILE A 249 -4.62 19.79 8.85
CA ILE A 249 -3.82 19.03 7.90
C ILE A 249 -4.49 17.65 7.72
N PHE A 250 -4.93 17.35 6.50
CA PHE A 250 -5.52 16.05 6.19
C PHE A 250 -4.42 15.05 5.81
N ALA A 251 -4.13 14.12 6.71
CA ALA A 251 -3.34 12.91 6.47
C ALA A 251 -4.26 11.69 6.28
N SER A 252 -5.39 11.90 5.60
CA SER A 252 -6.50 10.95 5.41
C SER A 252 -6.27 9.95 4.27
N GLY A 253 -5.09 9.99 3.64
CA GLY A 253 -4.66 9.03 2.63
C GLY A 253 -5.24 9.30 1.25
N PHE A 254 -5.51 8.24 0.51
CA PHE A 254 -5.90 8.30 -0.89
C PHE A 254 -7.13 7.44 -1.16
N GLU A 255 -7.82 7.72 -2.24
CA GLU A 255 -8.90 6.89 -2.73
C GLU A 255 -8.36 5.65 -3.44
N VAL A 256 -8.52 4.48 -2.82
CA VAL A 256 -8.05 3.19 -3.36
C VAL A 256 -9.22 2.36 -3.89
N THR A 257 -10.38 2.49 -3.26
CA THR A 257 -11.52 1.56 -3.39
C THR A 257 -12.74 2.21 -4.02
N SER A 258 -12.62 3.47 -4.45
CA SER A 258 -13.59 4.14 -5.30
C SER A 258 -13.48 3.65 -6.75
N ASP A 259 -14.46 4.04 -7.56
CA ASP A 259 -14.54 3.64 -8.97
C ASP A 259 -13.28 4.02 -9.75
N LEU A 260 -12.90 3.16 -10.71
CA LEU A 260 -11.70 3.34 -11.54
C LEU A 260 -11.72 4.68 -12.30
N GLU A 261 -12.87 5.10 -12.81
CA GLU A 261 -13.05 6.39 -13.49
C GLU A 261 -12.60 7.56 -12.61
N ARG A 262 -13.08 7.58 -11.36
CA ARG A 262 -12.73 8.60 -10.37
C ARG A 262 -11.25 8.57 -10.01
N ARG A 263 -10.67 7.38 -9.81
CA ARG A 263 -9.27 7.25 -9.41
C ARG A 263 -8.30 7.60 -10.53
N TRP A 264 -8.64 7.26 -11.77
CA TRP A 264 -7.80 7.60 -12.93
C TRP A 264 -8.00 9.03 -13.42
N GLY A 265 -9.14 9.65 -13.11
CA GLY A 265 -9.43 11.02 -13.54
C GLY A 265 -9.57 11.15 -15.06
N ILE A 266 -9.96 10.08 -15.73
CA ILE A 266 -10.17 10.01 -17.17
C ILE A 266 -11.64 9.69 -17.38
N GLU A 267 -12.38 10.60 -18.02
CA GLU A 267 -13.83 10.46 -18.18
C GLU A 267 -14.20 9.23 -19.02
N ARG A 268 -13.41 8.91 -20.05
CA ARG A 268 -13.69 7.76 -20.92
C ARG A 268 -12.44 7.12 -21.45
N ILE A 269 -12.36 5.79 -21.32
CA ILE A 269 -11.36 4.95 -21.96
C ILE A 269 -12.11 3.98 -22.88
N GLU A 270 -11.96 4.16 -24.19
CA GLU A 270 -12.67 3.38 -25.19
C GLU A 270 -11.77 2.35 -25.86
N GLY A 271 -12.35 1.17 -26.08
CA GLY A 271 -11.80 0.12 -26.92
C GLY A 271 -12.41 0.15 -28.32
N THR A 272 -12.36 -1.00 -28.99
CA THR A 272 -13.01 -1.19 -30.28
C THR A 272 -14.52 -1.02 -30.16
N ALA A 273 -15.14 -0.50 -31.24
CA ALA A 273 -16.58 -0.21 -31.31
C ALA A 273 -17.12 0.74 -30.20
N GLY A 274 -16.26 1.56 -29.60
CA GLY A 274 -16.65 2.56 -28.59
C GLY A 274 -16.96 1.99 -27.20
N ARG A 275 -16.57 0.73 -26.95
CA ARG A 275 -16.79 0.04 -25.67
C ARG A 275 -16.01 0.72 -24.55
N SER A 276 -16.67 1.08 -23.46
CA SER A 276 -16.03 1.63 -22.27
C SER A 276 -15.26 0.56 -21.49
N LEU A 277 -14.04 0.86 -21.07
CA LEU A 277 -13.24 0.02 -20.17
C LEU A 277 -13.92 -0.12 -18.81
N TYR A 278 -14.53 0.95 -18.30
CA TYR A 278 -15.23 0.94 -17.01
C TYR A 278 -16.43 -0.01 -17.03
N ASP A 279 -17.15 -0.07 -18.14
CA ASP A 279 -18.21 -1.06 -18.32
C ASP A 279 -17.65 -2.47 -18.49
N HIS A 280 -16.54 -2.60 -19.21
CA HIS A 280 -15.89 -3.89 -19.44
C HIS A 280 -15.38 -4.52 -18.14
N TRP A 281 -14.87 -3.72 -17.21
CA TRP A 281 -14.32 -4.16 -15.92
C TRP A 281 -15.26 -3.91 -14.73
N ARG A 282 -16.54 -3.61 -14.98
CA ARG A 282 -17.53 -3.26 -13.96
C ARG A 282 -17.64 -4.29 -12.84
N ASP A 283 -17.54 -5.56 -13.19
CA ASP A 283 -17.66 -6.69 -12.25
C ASP A 283 -16.31 -7.32 -11.88
N GLY A 284 -15.20 -6.74 -12.36
CA GLY A 284 -13.87 -7.30 -12.16
C GLY A 284 -12.96 -6.98 -13.36
N PRO A 285 -11.65 -6.83 -13.14
CA PRO A 285 -10.71 -6.78 -14.24
C PRO A 285 -10.79 -8.06 -15.07
N LEU A 286 -10.68 -7.93 -16.37
CA LEU A 286 -10.57 -9.04 -17.32
C LEU A 286 -9.29 -8.81 -18.08
N THR A 287 -8.27 -9.60 -17.85
CA THR A 287 -6.94 -9.32 -18.38
C THR A 287 -6.23 -10.55 -18.93
N LEU A 288 -5.18 -10.32 -19.70
CA LEU A 288 -4.10 -11.28 -19.91
C LEU A 288 -2.87 -10.76 -19.16
N HIS A 289 -2.29 -11.59 -18.30
CA HIS A 289 -1.08 -11.29 -17.52
C HIS A 289 -1.19 -10.05 -16.62
N GLY A 290 -2.41 -9.57 -16.34
CA GLY A 290 -2.64 -8.33 -15.59
C GLY A 290 -2.26 -7.04 -16.32
N THR A 291 -1.86 -7.11 -17.60
CA THR A 291 -1.28 -5.96 -18.33
C THR A 291 -2.03 -5.58 -19.60
N MET A 292 -2.89 -6.44 -20.15
CA MET A 292 -3.68 -6.16 -21.36
C MET A 292 -5.10 -6.71 -21.23
N THR A 293 -6.03 -6.24 -22.06
CA THR A 293 -7.42 -6.73 -22.08
C THR A 293 -7.98 -6.77 -23.51
N HIS A 294 -8.84 -7.75 -23.79
CA HIS A 294 -9.42 -7.96 -25.12
C HIS A 294 -10.38 -6.83 -25.50
N GLY A 295 -10.31 -6.35 -26.75
CA GLY A 295 -11.09 -5.23 -27.25
C GLY A 295 -10.44 -3.87 -27.04
N PHE A 296 -9.25 -3.80 -26.43
CA PHE A 296 -8.52 -2.56 -26.16
C PHE A 296 -7.09 -2.64 -26.75
N PRO A 297 -6.96 -2.64 -28.10
CA PRO A 297 -5.68 -2.84 -28.75
C PRO A 297 -4.65 -1.76 -28.44
N ASN A 298 -3.39 -2.18 -28.34
CA ASN A 298 -2.24 -1.33 -28.02
C ASN A 298 -2.42 -0.55 -26.70
N GLN A 299 -3.32 -0.98 -25.81
CA GLN A 299 -3.50 -0.43 -24.46
C GLN A 299 -2.95 -1.43 -23.43
N PHE A 300 -2.14 -0.90 -22.52
CA PHE A 300 -1.51 -1.65 -21.46
C PHE A 300 -1.77 -0.99 -20.10
N TYR A 301 -1.75 -1.79 -19.03
CA TYR A 301 -2.05 -1.34 -17.67
C TYR A 301 -0.94 -1.74 -16.70
N ILE A 302 -0.57 -0.81 -15.81
CA ILE A 302 0.33 -1.04 -14.68
C ILE A 302 -0.47 -0.85 -13.39
N GLY A 303 -0.32 -1.79 -12.45
CA GLY A 303 -1.08 -1.76 -11.20
C GLY A 303 -1.27 -3.13 -10.56
N TYR A 304 -2.07 -3.15 -9.50
CA TYR A 304 -2.44 -4.36 -8.77
C TYR A 304 -3.69 -5.01 -9.39
N ILE A 305 -3.58 -5.41 -10.67
CA ILE A 305 -4.69 -5.94 -11.48
C ILE A 305 -4.32 -7.35 -11.94
N GLN A 306 -5.04 -8.37 -11.44
CA GLN A 306 -4.93 -9.79 -11.85
C GLN A 306 -3.51 -10.24 -12.24
N GLY A 307 -2.57 -10.20 -11.30
CA GLY A 307 -1.18 -10.60 -11.52
C GLY A 307 -0.48 -10.91 -10.19
N GLY A 308 0.85 -10.90 -10.19
CA GLY A 308 1.63 -11.03 -8.96
C GLY A 308 1.44 -9.87 -7.99
N LEU A 309 1.73 -10.13 -6.71
CA LEU A 309 1.74 -9.13 -5.64
C LEU A 309 3.14 -9.09 -5.01
N ASN A 310 3.83 -7.95 -5.05
CA ASN A 310 5.13 -7.79 -4.39
C ASN A 310 5.08 -6.77 -3.24
N ALA A 311 5.91 -6.98 -2.23
CA ALA A 311 6.09 -6.04 -1.11
C ALA A 311 6.58 -4.66 -1.57
N SER A 312 7.37 -4.64 -2.66
CA SER A 312 7.89 -3.44 -3.29
C SER A 312 7.07 -3.06 -4.52
N VAL A 313 6.37 -1.92 -4.44
CA VAL A 313 5.67 -1.29 -5.57
C VAL A 313 6.63 -1.08 -6.76
N THR A 314 7.86 -0.67 -6.48
CA THR A 314 8.88 -0.41 -7.52
C THR A 314 9.26 -1.67 -8.27
N GLU A 315 9.45 -2.79 -7.56
CA GLU A 315 9.74 -4.07 -8.20
C GLU A 315 8.54 -4.54 -9.02
N GLN A 316 7.33 -4.47 -8.45
CA GLN A 316 6.12 -4.88 -9.15
C GLN A 316 5.90 -4.12 -10.46
N PHE A 317 5.90 -2.79 -10.40
CA PHE A 317 5.66 -1.97 -11.59
C PHE A 317 6.85 -2.00 -12.55
N GLY A 318 8.07 -2.18 -12.06
CA GLY A 318 9.26 -2.42 -12.87
C GLY A 318 9.12 -3.68 -13.74
N ARG A 319 8.67 -4.80 -13.16
CA ARG A 319 8.45 -6.05 -13.90
C ARG A 319 7.28 -6.00 -14.86
N GLN A 320 6.20 -5.30 -14.51
CA GLN A 320 5.12 -5.03 -15.45
C GLN A 320 5.61 -4.18 -16.64
N GLY A 321 6.41 -3.14 -16.37
CA GLY A 321 7.04 -2.32 -17.40
C GLY A 321 7.96 -3.13 -18.32
N GLU A 322 8.80 -4.00 -17.77
CA GLU A 322 9.66 -4.92 -18.53
C GLU A 322 8.82 -5.83 -19.44
N HIS A 323 7.75 -6.43 -18.92
CA HIS A 323 6.86 -7.30 -19.67
C HIS A 323 6.15 -6.57 -20.82
N ILE A 324 5.58 -5.40 -20.53
CA ILE A 324 4.91 -4.54 -21.53
C ILE A 324 5.89 -4.10 -22.61
N ALA A 325 7.09 -3.63 -22.23
CA ALA A 325 8.12 -3.20 -23.17
C ALA A 325 8.55 -4.35 -24.09
N TRP A 326 8.68 -5.57 -23.56
CA TRP A 326 9.00 -6.74 -24.36
C TRP A 326 7.91 -7.06 -25.39
N ILE A 327 6.63 -7.02 -25.00
CA ILE A 327 5.50 -7.25 -25.93
C ILE A 327 5.51 -6.21 -27.05
N ILE A 328 5.69 -4.93 -26.71
CA ILE A 328 5.75 -3.84 -27.69
C ILE A 328 6.93 -4.04 -28.64
N ALA A 329 8.12 -4.36 -28.12
CA ALA A 329 9.29 -4.61 -28.94
C ALA A 329 9.06 -5.79 -29.91
N GLU A 330 8.42 -6.87 -29.46
CA GLU A 330 8.14 -8.02 -30.31
C GLU A 330 7.03 -7.79 -31.33
N ALA A 331 6.04 -6.97 -31.02
CA ALA A 331 5.04 -6.52 -31.99
C ALA A 331 5.70 -5.67 -33.09
N LEU A 332 6.57 -4.73 -32.71
CA LEU A 332 7.30 -3.86 -33.64
C LEU A 332 8.25 -4.66 -34.54
N ARG A 333 9.00 -5.64 -33.98
CA ARG A 333 9.90 -6.51 -34.77
C ARG A 333 9.14 -7.33 -35.82
N ARG A 334 7.88 -7.64 -35.55
CA ARG A 334 6.98 -8.34 -36.49
C ARG A 334 6.25 -7.40 -37.44
N HIS A 335 6.49 -6.09 -37.39
CA HIS A 335 5.74 -5.09 -38.15
C HIS A 335 4.23 -5.08 -37.85
N ALA A 336 3.85 -5.43 -36.62
CA ALA A 336 2.47 -5.35 -36.17
C ALA A 336 2.08 -3.91 -35.81
N GLU A 337 0.95 -3.46 -36.31
CA GLU A 337 0.33 -2.16 -35.99
C GLU A 337 -0.74 -2.29 -34.90
N ARG A 338 -1.19 -3.51 -34.61
CA ARG A 338 -2.17 -3.83 -33.58
C ARG A 338 -1.71 -5.07 -32.82
N VAL A 339 -1.74 -5.00 -31.49
CA VAL A 339 -1.57 -6.12 -30.57
C VAL A 339 -2.63 -6.06 -29.48
N GLU A 340 -3.32 -7.18 -29.24
CA GLU A 340 -4.25 -7.36 -28.12
C GLU A 340 -4.42 -8.84 -27.77
N PRO A 341 -4.88 -9.18 -26.55
CA PRO A 341 -5.27 -10.54 -26.24
C PRO A 341 -6.43 -11.01 -27.11
N THR A 342 -6.38 -12.28 -27.53
CA THR A 342 -7.58 -12.98 -27.98
C THR A 342 -8.56 -13.10 -26.80
N LYS A 343 -9.86 -13.15 -27.10
CA LYS A 343 -10.88 -13.35 -26.05
C LYS A 343 -10.62 -14.64 -25.27
N GLN A 344 -10.26 -15.72 -25.97
CA GLN A 344 -9.98 -17.03 -25.37
C GLN A 344 -8.82 -16.95 -24.37
N ALA A 345 -7.68 -16.37 -24.75
CA ALA A 345 -6.52 -16.28 -23.86
C ALA A 345 -6.80 -15.43 -22.61
N MET A 346 -7.58 -14.35 -22.76
CA MET A 346 -8.04 -13.56 -21.62
C MET A 346 -8.96 -14.37 -20.70
N ASP A 347 -9.97 -15.05 -21.24
CA ASP A 347 -10.91 -15.86 -20.46
C ASP A 347 -10.18 -17.00 -19.71
N ASP A 348 -9.25 -17.69 -20.38
CA ASP A 348 -8.45 -18.78 -19.81
C ASP A 348 -7.53 -18.29 -18.69
N TYR A 349 -6.88 -17.14 -18.89
CA TYR A 349 -6.06 -16.51 -17.86
C TYR A 349 -6.88 -16.12 -16.63
N VAL A 350 -8.05 -15.50 -16.83
CA VAL A 350 -8.96 -15.14 -15.75
C VAL A 350 -9.43 -16.39 -15.01
N ALA A 351 -9.86 -17.44 -15.72
CA ALA A 351 -10.29 -18.69 -15.10
C ALA A 351 -9.18 -19.35 -14.26
N HIS A 352 -7.94 -19.35 -14.76
CA HIS A 352 -6.79 -19.84 -14.02
C HIS A 352 -6.49 -18.99 -12.77
N PHE A 353 -6.53 -17.66 -12.91
CA PHE A 353 -6.31 -16.73 -11.80
C PHE A 353 -7.34 -16.95 -10.68
N GLU A 354 -8.63 -17.05 -11.03
CA GLU A 354 -9.70 -17.31 -10.07
C GLU A 354 -9.56 -18.68 -9.41
N ALA A 355 -9.20 -19.73 -10.16
CA ALA A 355 -9.05 -21.09 -9.64
C ALA A 355 -7.86 -21.26 -8.67
N THR A 356 -6.84 -20.40 -8.77
CA THR A 356 -5.63 -20.47 -7.95
C THR A 356 -5.59 -19.43 -6.83
N THR A 357 -6.44 -18.41 -6.87
CA THR A 357 -6.47 -17.35 -5.84
C THR A 357 -6.74 -17.97 -4.46
N ILE A 358 -5.90 -17.61 -3.48
CA ILE A 358 -6.13 -17.97 -2.08
C ILE A 358 -7.23 -17.07 -1.52
N ASP A 359 -8.30 -17.67 -0.99
CA ASP A 359 -9.36 -16.93 -0.31
C ASP A 359 -8.86 -16.40 1.04
N GLN A 360 -8.82 -15.07 1.16
CA GLN A 360 -8.42 -14.36 2.38
C GLN A 360 -9.60 -13.68 3.08
N SER A 361 -10.84 -14.02 2.70
CA SER A 361 -12.04 -13.33 3.17
C SER A 361 -12.16 -13.35 4.69
N ASP A 362 -11.92 -14.48 5.35
CA ASP A 362 -12.00 -14.59 6.81
C ASP A 362 -11.00 -13.67 7.52
N PHE A 363 -9.74 -13.64 7.04
CA PHE A 363 -8.72 -12.75 7.55
C PHE A 363 -9.11 -11.27 7.34
N LEU A 364 -9.48 -10.88 6.13
CA LEU A 364 -9.84 -9.49 5.80
C LEU A 364 -11.10 -9.02 6.54
N ASN A 365 -12.06 -9.92 6.79
CA ASN A 365 -13.27 -9.63 7.56
C ASN A 365 -13.00 -9.49 9.07
N SER A 366 -11.93 -10.11 9.58
CA SER A 366 -11.48 -9.90 10.97
C SER A 366 -10.78 -8.56 11.19
N CYS A 367 -10.35 -7.90 10.12
CA CYS A 367 -9.59 -6.66 10.18
C CYS A 367 -10.47 -5.41 10.33
N PRO A 368 -10.02 -4.38 11.06
CA PRO A 368 -10.70 -3.08 11.07
C PRO A 368 -10.69 -2.45 9.66
N PRO A 369 -11.66 -1.58 9.33
CA PRO A 369 -11.74 -0.90 8.05
C PRO A 369 -10.41 -0.29 7.58
N SER A 370 -9.98 -0.66 6.37
CA SER A 370 -8.78 -0.16 5.70
C SER A 370 -8.91 -0.26 4.19
N TYR A 371 -7.98 0.32 3.44
CA TYR A 371 -7.97 0.17 1.98
C TYR A 371 -7.60 -1.27 1.52
N PHE A 372 -7.13 -2.15 2.41
CA PHE A 372 -6.91 -3.57 2.09
C PHE A 372 -8.22 -4.37 2.05
N ASN A 373 -9.21 -4.01 2.87
CA ASN A 373 -10.51 -4.68 2.93
C ASN A 373 -11.66 -3.75 2.53
N ASN A 374 -11.40 -2.78 1.66
CA ASN A 374 -12.40 -1.87 1.13
C ASN A 374 -13.25 -1.16 2.19
N GLU A 375 -12.57 -0.67 3.23
CA GLU A 375 -13.18 0.00 4.39
C GLU A 375 -14.20 -0.90 5.13
N GLY A 376 -13.95 -2.22 5.15
CA GLY A 376 -14.76 -3.22 5.86
C GLY A 376 -16.09 -3.53 5.19
N ALA A 377 -16.22 -3.26 3.89
CA ALA A 377 -17.43 -3.61 3.16
C ALA A 377 -17.49 -5.14 2.93
N LYS A 378 -18.69 -5.69 3.12
CA LYS A 378 -18.94 -7.14 3.20
C LYS A 378 -19.13 -7.81 1.84
N GLU A 379 -19.42 -7.03 0.81
CA GLU A 379 -19.66 -7.52 -0.54
C GLU A 379 -18.90 -6.64 -1.54
N HIS A 380 -18.01 -7.27 -2.31
CA HIS A 380 -17.33 -6.63 -3.42
C HIS A 380 -17.35 -7.55 -4.63
N LYS A 381 -17.60 -6.95 -5.79
CA LYS A 381 -17.50 -7.67 -7.07
C LYS A 381 -16.05 -8.07 -7.39
N TRP A 382 -15.07 -7.27 -6.93
CA TRP A 382 -13.64 -7.52 -7.01
C TRP A 382 -12.85 -6.60 -6.08
N GLY A 383 -11.56 -6.91 -5.84
CA GLY A 383 -10.64 -6.11 -5.02
C GLY A 383 -9.27 -5.95 -5.66
N LEU A 384 -8.56 -4.87 -5.30
CA LEU A 384 -7.13 -4.70 -5.61
C LEU A 384 -6.30 -5.62 -4.71
N PHE A 385 -5.03 -5.82 -5.08
CA PHE A 385 -4.06 -6.62 -4.30
C PHE A 385 -4.36 -8.11 -4.19
N ARG A 386 -5.23 -8.66 -5.06
CA ARG A 386 -5.40 -10.11 -5.18
C ARG A 386 -4.10 -10.74 -5.70
N PRO A 387 -3.47 -11.66 -4.96
CA PRO A 387 -2.22 -12.26 -5.38
C PRO A 387 -2.45 -13.39 -6.39
N TRP A 388 -1.47 -13.60 -7.26
CA TRP A 388 -1.29 -14.86 -7.98
C TRP A 388 -1.11 -16.01 -6.99
N GLY A 389 -1.91 -17.06 -7.10
CA GLY A 389 -2.03 -18.12 -6.08
C GLY A 389 -0.71 -18.78 -5.68
N ALA A 390 0.16 -19.04 -6.66
CA ALA A 390 1.45 -19.69 -6.45
C ALA A 390 2.57 -18.72 -6.03
N GLY A 391 2.26 -17.45 -5.77
CA GLY A 391 3.21 -16.45 -5.29
C GLY A 391 3.92 -15.65 -6.39
N TRP A 392 4.75 -14.71 -5.97
CA TRP A 392 5.38 -13.74 -6.86
C TRP A 392 6.42 -14.35 -7.80
N ASP A 393 7.27 -15.23 -7.26
CA ASP A 393 8.36 -15.85 -8.04
C ASP A 393 7.81 -16.79 -9.11
N ASP A 394 6.69 -17.49 -8.82
CA ASP A 394 5.98 -18.29 -9.82
C ASP A 394 5.38 -17.42 -10.92
N PHE A 395 4.71 -16.31 -10.56
CA PHE A 395 4.18 -15.38 -11.55
C PHE A 395 5.28 -14.83 -12.48
N LEU A 396 6.43 -14.45 -11.93
CA LEU A 396 7.56 -13.98 -12.75
C LEU A 396 8.12 -15.07 -13.67
N ARG A 397 8.19 -16.32 -13.19
CA ARG A 397 8.60 -17.47 -14.00
C ARG A 397 7.58 -17.74 -15.11
N PHE A 398 6.29 -17.72 -14.81
CA PHE A 398 5.21 -17.83 -15.79
C PHE A 398 5.37 -16.79 -16.92
N LEU A 399 5.54 -15.51 -16.56
CA LEU A 399 5.75 -14.45 -17.55
C LEU A 399 7.05 -14.62 -18.33
N ARG A 400 8.13 -15.11 -17.68
CA ARG A 400 9.42 -15.33 -18.33
C ARG A 400 9.33 -16.46 -19.35
N THR A 401 8.78 -17.61 -18.97
CA THR A 401 8.58 -18.76 -19.86
C THR A 401 7.77 -18.37 -21.10
N TRP A 402 6.70 -17.61 -20.91
CA TRP A 402 5.90 -17.09 -22.03
C TRP A 402 6.70 -16.16 -22.95
N ARG A 403 7.55 -15.28 -22.40
CA ARG A 403 8.46 -14.42 -23.20
C ARG A 403 9.52 -15.24 -23.93
N GLU A 404 10.13 -16.22 -23.29
CA GLU A 404 11.19 -17.06 -23.85
C GLU A 404 10.69 -17.95 -25.00
N ALA A 405 9.43 -18.39 -24.95
CA ALA A 405 8.79 -19.07 -26.08
C ALA A 405 8.75 -18.18 -27.34
N GLY A 406 8.68 -16.85 -27.15
CA GLY A 406 8.80 -15.88 -28.22
C GLY A 406 7.64 -15.88 -29.21
N THR A 407 6.57 -16.64 -28.98
CA THR A 407 5.44 -16.82 -29.92
C THR A 407 4.39 -15.71 -29.81
N LEU A 408 4.39 -14.94 -28.73
CA LEU A 408 3.27 -14.06 -28.33
C LEU A 408 1.96 -14.84 -28.18
N GLU A 409 2.02 -16.06 -27.63
CA GLU A 409 0.86 -16.94 -27.47
C GLU A 409 -0.31 -16.21 -26.79
N GLY A 410 -1.49 -16.35 -27.39
CA GLY A 410 -2.72 -15.72 -26.90
C GLY A 410 -2.94 -14.28 -27.35
N LEU A 411 -1.99 -13.65 -28.04
CA LEU A 411 -2.15 -12.32 -28.65
C LEU A 411 -2.55 -12.40 -30.13
N ASP A 412 -3.50 -11.56 -30.53
CA ASP A 412 -3.84 -11.26 -31.93
C ASP A 412 -2.96 -10.10 -32.42
N LEU A 413 -2.25 -10.33 -33.54
CA LEU A 413 -1.38 -9.34 -34.18
C LEU A 413 -1.93 -8.99 -35.55
N ARG A 414 -2.17 -7.70 -35.81
CA ARG A 414 -2.44 -7.20 -37.16
C ARG A 414 -1.15 -6.63 -37.74
N ILE A 415 -0.62 -7.28 -38.78
CA ILE A 415 0.56 -6.82 -39.50
C ILE A 415 0.17 -5.66 -40.42
N ALA A 416 1.01 -4.62 -40.47
CA ALA A 416 0.82 -3.51 -41.39
C ALA A 416 0.83 -3.99 -42.85
N GLN A 417 -0.08 -3.46 -43.67
CA GLN A 417 -0.22 -3.87 -45.07
C GLN A 417 1.05 -3.62 -45.90
N ASP A 418 1.85 -2.62 -45.52
CA ASP A 418 3.10 -2.24 -46.22
C ASP A 418 4.31 -3.12 -45.83
N ALA A 419 4.13 -4.08 -44.93
CA ALA A 419 5.18 -4.99 -44.45
C ALA A 419 5.04 -6.44 -44.97
N GLN A 420 4.03 -6.71 -45.80
CA GLN A 420 3.90 -7.92 -46.62
C GLN A 420 4.46 -7.66 -48.02
#